data_AF-A0A222X5C8-F1
#
_entry.id   AF-A0A222X5C8-F1
#
_cell.length_a   1.000
_cell.length_b   1.000
_cell.length_c   1.000
_cell.angle_alpha   90.00
_cell.angle_beta   90.00
_cell.angle_gamma   90.00
#
_symmetry.space_group_name_H-M   'P 1'
#
loop_
_entity.id
_entity.type
_entity.pdbx_description
1 polymer ?
#
loop_
_entity_poly.entity_id
_entity_poly.type
_entity_poly.pdbx_seq_one_letter_code
_entity_poly.pdbx_strand_id
1 'polypeptide(L)'
;MVGLRPVRGSVSTLRAWLGVHHTRLAMSVLLATLVASALCRSSIVERVGGQQLASPVALVLLIPAVAAVGVAVGCVSPSFPRPNPVRARIARGAWALALIALAFVACVAGPASGGTAGASTTAILRNVAVYAVLALAPLFVRMPTFAWLPPTVYALAAIQFGSQVDGTVAVWAMVVDPSGTSTQLAVALTALSITVAGYAMSQREALPSRTRGLPSHAASSFPVD
;
A
#
# COMPACT_ATOMS: atom_id res chain seq x y z
N MET A 1 48.79 -5.21 15.72
CA MET A 1 47.99 -4.05 15.29
C MET A 1 46.70 -4.56 14.65
N VAL A 2 45.58 -4.49 15.39
CA VAL A 2 44.26 -4.89 14.89
C VAL A 2 43.67 -3.71 14.14
N GLY A 3 43.62 -3.81 12.81
CA GLY A 3 43.02 -2.78 11.96
C GLY A 3 41.50 -2.78 12.10
N LEU A 4 40.97 -1.86 12.90
CA LEU A 4 39.54 -1.54 12.94
C LEU A 4 39.16 -0.92 11.59
N ARG A 5 38.54 -1.71 10.71
CA ARG A 5 37.94 -1.19 9.48
C ARG A 5 36.76 -0.27 9.85
N PRO A 6 36.71 0.96 9.33
CA PRO A 6 35.60 1.86 9.61
C PRO A 6 34.29 1.28 9.06
N VAL A 7 33.25 1.28 9.90
CA VAL A 7 31.88 0.85 9.59
C VAL A 7 31.26 1.84 8.60
N ARG A 8 31.66 1.78 7.32
CA ARG A 8 31.03 2.51 6.21
C ARG A 8 29.74 1.82 5.70
N GLY A 9 29.17 0.91 6.50
CA GLY A 9 28.15 -0.05 6.05
C GLY A 9 26.69 0.43 6.12
N SER A 10 26.33 1.33 7.04
CA SER A 10 24.91 1.65 7.28
C SER A 10 24.31 2.57 6.21
N VAL A 11 24.97 3.69 5.91
CA VAL A 11 24.47 4.70 4.97
C VAL A 11 24.44 4.18 3.52
N SER A 12 25.42 3.37 3.14
CA SER A 12 25.48 2.74 1.82
C SER A 12 24.37 1.70 1.63
N THR A 13 24.08 0.91 2.67
CA THR A 13 23.01 -0.10 2.65
C THR A 13 21.62 0.55 2.58
N LEU A 14 21.37 1.59 3.36
CA LEU A 14 20.10 2.33 3.30
C LEU A 14 19.91 2.98 1.92
N ARG A 15 20.94 3.64 1.38
CA ARG A 15 20.86 4.26 0.06
C ARG A 15 20.60 3.23 -1.05
N ALA A 16 21.27 2.09 -0.99
CA ALA A 16 21.04 0.99 -1.92
C ALA A 16 19.60 0.46 -1.80
N TRP A 17 19.11 0.27 -0.57
CA TRP A 17 17.73 -0.14 -0.32
C TRP A 17 16.71 0.83 -0.90
N LEU A 18 16.87 2.13 -0.64
CA LEU A 18 15.99 3.17 -1.16
C LEU A 18 16.02 3.27 -2.69
N GLY A 19 17.16 2.96 -3.32
CA GLY A 19 17.31 2.94 -4.77
C GLY A 19 16.64 1.73 -5.46
N VAL A 20 16.36 0.66 -4.71
CA VAL A 20 15.70 -0.56 -5.20
C VAL A 20 14.17 -0.44 -5.14
N HIS A 21 13.64 0.47 -4.31
CA HIS A 21 12.21 0.74 -4.20
C HIS A 21 11.83 2.02 -4.94
N HIS A 22 10.55 2.15 -5.32
CA HIS A 22 10.00 3.39 -5.90
C HIS A 22 9.76 4.46 -4.81
N THR A 23 10.76 4.70 -3.97
CA THR A 23 10.71 5.55 -2.78
C THR A 23 10.25 6.97 -3.13
N ARG A 24 10.82 7.58 -4.19
CA ARG A 24 10.46 8.96 -4.57
C ARG A 24 8.97 9.09 -4.88
N LEU A 25 8.44 8.16 -5.68
CA LEU A 25 7.03 8.17 -6.07
C LEU A 25 6.12 7.92 -4.86
N ALA A 26 6.46 6.94 -4.01
CA ALA A 26 5.74 6.68 -2.77
C ALA A 26 5.69 7.91 -1.86
N MET A 27 6.83 8.56 -1.64
CA MET A 27 6.91 9.77 -0.81
C MET A 27 6.15 10.94 -1.43
N SER A 28 6.18 11.12 -2.76
CA SER A 28 5.37 12.14 -3.44
C SER A 28 3.87 11.90 -3.24
N VAL A 29 3.41 10.65 -3.34
CA VAL A 29 2.00 10.30 -3.09
C VAL A 29 1.61 10.54 -1.62
N LEU A 30 2.46 10.16 -0.67
CA LEU A 30 2.22 10.39 0.76
C LEU A 30 2.24 11.88 1.12
N LEU A 31 3.11 12.67 0.48
CA LEU A 31 3.12 14.13 0.63
C LEU A 31 1.85 14.76 0.04
N ALA A 32 1.44 14.34 -1.16
CA ALA A 32 0.19 14.78 -1.76
C ALA A 32 -1.02 14.40 -0.89
N THR A 33 -0.99 13.22 -0.28
CA THR A 33 -2.00 12.75 0.69
C THR A 33 -2.04 13.67 1.90
N LEU A 34 -0.88 14.00 2.49
CA LEU A 34 -0.80 14.93 3.63
C LEU A 34 -1.42 16.29 3.31
N VAL A 35 -1.07 16.86 2.14
CA VAL A 35 -1.61 18.14 1.68
C VAL A 35 -3.12 18.02 1.44
N ALA A 36 -3.57 16.98 0.75
CA ALA A 36 -4.99 16.73 0.51
C ALA A 36 -5.77 16.58 1.83
N SER A 37 -5.23 15.85 2.81
CA SER A 37 -5.83 15.69 4.14
C SER A 37 -6.00 17.01 4.88
N ALA A 38 -5.05 17.94 4.73
CA ALA A 38 -5.16 19.27 5.32
C ALA A 38 -6.20 20.14 4.60
N LEU A 39 -6.19 20.14 3.26
CA LEU A 39 -7.08 20.98 2.45
C LEU A 39 -8.54 20.50 2.46
N CYS A 40 -8.75 19.19 2.51
CA CYS A 40 -10.06 18.56 2.38
C CYS A 40 -10.71 18.22 3.73
N ARG A 41 -10.15 18.68 4.86
CA ARG A 41 -10.58 18.27 6.21
C ARG A 41 -12.04 18.54 6.53
N SER A 42 -12.59 19.62 5.97
CA SER A 42 -13.99 20.04 6.10
C SER A 42 -14.84 19.74 4.85
N SER A 43 -14.27 19.08 3.85
CA SER A 43 -14.95 18.80 2.58
C SER A 43 -15.78 17.52 2.67
N ILE A 44 -16.96 17.58 2.07
CA ILE A 44 -17.86 16.44 1.90
C ILE A 44 -18.12 16.19 0.40
N VAL A 45 -18.40 14.95 0.07
CA VAL A 45 -18.81 14.51 -1.25
C VAL A 45 -20.30 14.23 -1.17
N GLU A 46 -21.10 14.98 -1.92
CA GLU A 46 -22.56 14.82 -1.98
C GLU A 46 -23.02 14.12 -3.25
N ARG A 47 -22.17 14.09 -4.29
CA ARG A 47 -22.49 13.56 -5.61
C ARG A 47 -21.27 12.89 -6.25
N VAL A 48 -21.51 11.89 -7.09
CA VAL A 48 -20.50 11.28 -7.97
C VAL A 48 -21.00 11.39 -9.40
N GLY A 49 -20.32 12.22 -10.21
CA GLY A 49 -20.83 12.58 -11.54
C GLY A 49 -22.17 13.30 -11.46
N GLY A 50 -23.16 12.83 -12.21
CA GLY A 50 -24.54 13.36 -12.18
C GLY A 50 -25.41 12.78 -11.06
N GLN A 51 -24.94 11.77 -10.33
CA GLN A 51 -25.75 11.04 -9.35
C GLN A 51 -25.55 11.59 -7.95
N GLN A 52 -26.66 11.92 -7.27
CA GLN A 52 -26.64 12.33 -5.88
C GLN A 52 -26.49 11.13 -4.95
N LEU A 53 -25.61 11.26 -3.95
CA LEU A 53 -25.42 10.25 -2.93
C LEU A 53 -26.57 10.28 -1.94
N ALA A 54 -26.99 9.11 -1.48
CA ALA A 54 -28.02 8.99 -0.45
C ALA A 54 -27.56 9.57 0.90
N SER A 55 -26.24 9.59 1.15
CA SER A 55 -25.65 10.23 2.32
C SER A 55 -24.33 10.89 1.92
N PRO A 56 -24.10 12.17 2.30
CA PRO A 56 -22.82 12.82 2.06
C PRO A 56 -21.67 12.09 2.78
N VAL A 57 -20.52 12.00 2.12
CA VAL A 57 -19.33 11.31 2.66
C VAL A 57 -18.21 12.31 2.89
N ALA A 58 -17.62 12.32 4.09
CA ALA A 58 -16.46 13.17 4.37
C ALA A 58 -15.26 12.74 3.51
N LEU A 59 -14.67 13.68 2.77
CA LEU A 59 -13.60 13.40 1.81
C LEU A 59 -12.35 12.81 2.49
N VAL A 60 -12.09 13.22 3.74
CA VAL A 60 -11.01 12.67 4.58
C VAL A 60 -11.10 11.16 4.82
N LEU A 61 -12.29 10.55 4.69
CA LEU A 61 -12.45 9.10 4.80
C LEU A 61 -11.97 8.37 3.54
N LEU A 62 -11.87 9.06 2.41
CA LEU A 62 -11.49 8.49 1.11
C LEU A 62 -9.99 8.70 0.79
N ILE A 63 -9.38 9.76 1.33
CA ILE A 63 -7.94 10.05 1.17
C ILE A 63 -7.03 8.87 1.54
N PRO A 64 -7.32 8.08 2.60
CA PRO A 64 -6.56 6.87 2.91
C PRO A 64 -6.40 5.88 1.75
N ALA A 65 -7.30 5.84 0.77
CA ALA A 65 -7.16 5.01 -0.42
C ALA A 65 -5.92 5.43 -1.25
N VAL A 66 -5.70 6.73 -1.43
CA VAL A 66 -4.54 7.28 -2.14
C VAL A 66 -3.24 6.98 -1.38
N ALA A 67 -3.27 7.14 -0.05
CA ALA A 67 -2.13 6.84 0.82
C ALA A 67 -1.70 5.36 0.68
N ALA A 68 -2.68 4.45 0.70
CA ALA A 68 -2.47 3.02 0.56
C ALA A 68 -1.86 2.64 -0.80
N VAL A 69 -2.26 3.31 -1.89
CA VAL A 69 -1.62 3.14 -3.20
C VAL A 69 -0.16 3.60 -3.15
N GLY A 70 0.13 4.72 -2.50
CA GLY A 70 1.50 5.19 -2.27
C GLY A 70 2.36 4.16 -1.53
N VAL A 71 1.81 3.53 -0.48
CA VAL A 71 2.44 2.42 0.25
C VAL A 71 2.74 1.25 -0.69
N ALA A 72 1.74 0.81 -1.45
CA ALA A 72 1.91 -0.32 -2.37
C ALA A 72 2.98 -0.04 -3.43
N VAL A 73 3.01 1.16 -4.02
CA VAL A 73 4.06 1.58 -4.96
C VAL A 73 5.44 1.55 -4.30
N GLY A 74 5.56 2.06 -3.07
CA GLY A 74 6.82 2.02 -2.32
C GLY A 74 7.28 0.60 -1.97
N CYS A 75 6.34 -0.33 -1.85
CA CYS A 75 6.60 -1.75 -1.66
C CYS A 75 6.95 -2.50 -2.95
N VAL A 76 6.71 -1.91 -4.14
CA VAL A 76 7.20 -2.50 -5.39
C VAL A 76 8.72 -2.53 -5.36
N SER A 77 9.27 -3.70 -5.69
CA SER A 77 10.70 -3.99 -5.65
C SER A 77 11.04 -4.95 -6.79
N PRO A 78 12.22 -4.82 -7.43
CA PRO A 78 12.68 -5.81 -8.38
C PRO A 78 12.80 -7.19 -7.72
N SER A 79 12.56 -8.22 -8.54
CA SER A 79 12.67 -9.60 -8.11
C SER A 79 14.11 -9.91 -7.69
N PHE A 80 14.31 -10.46 -6.49
CA PHE A 80 15.64 -10.83 -6.01
C PHE A 80 16.07 -12.21 -6.55
N PRO A 81 17.35 -12.39 -6.90
CA PRO A 81 17.91 -13.71 -7.16
C PRO A 81 17.77 -14.62 -5.93
N ARG A 82 17.58 -15.92 -6.14
CA ARG A 82 17.38 -16.89 -5.05
C ARG A 82 18.71 -17.33 -4.42
N PRO A 83 18.70 -17.73 -3.12
CA PRO A 83 17.57 -17.74 -2.17
C PRO A 83 17.33 -16.40 -1.46
N ASN A 84 16.07 -16.11 -1.07
CA ASN A 84 15.71 -14.88 -0.34
C ASN A 84 15.99 -15.03 1.17
N PRO A 85 17.03 -14.39 1.72
CA PRO A 85 17.43 -14.59 3.12
C PRO A 85 16.36 -14.05 4.09
N VAL A 86 16.29 -14.63 5.30
CA VAL A 86 15.40 -14.18 6.39
C VAL A 86 15.54 -12.67 6.63
N ARG A 87 16.78 -12.16 6.61
CA ARG A 87 17.07 -10.73 6.81
C ARG A 87 16.39 -9.83 5.78
N ALA A 88 16.35 -10.25 4.51
CA ALA A 88 15.68 -9.48 3.45
C ALA A 88 14.15 -9.48 3.61
N ARG A 89 13.57 -10.60 4.08
CA ARG A 89 12.13 -10.67 4.42
C ARG A 89 11.77 -9.72 5.54
N ILE A 90 12.57 -9.73 6.62
CA ILE A 90 12.39 -8.81 7.76
C ILE A 90 12.52 -7.36 7.30
N ALA A 91 13.54 -7.04 6.49
CA ALA A 91 13.75 -5.68 5.97
C ALA A 91 12.56 -5.20 5.11
N ARG A 92 11.95 -6.06 4.29
CA ARG A 92 10.73 -5.70 3.53
C ARG A 92 9.51 -5.50 4.42
N GLY A 93 9.32 -6.37 5.41
CA GLY A 93 8.26 -6.20 6.40
C GLY A 93 8.40 -4.86 7.14
N ALA A 94 9.60 -4.57 7.64
CA ALA A 94 9.91 -3.29 8.29
C ALA A 94 9.71 -2.09 7.35
N TRP A 95 10.10 -2.21 6.08
CA TRP A 95 9.89 -1.18 5.07
C TRP A 95 8.40 -0.90 4.82
N ALA A 96 7.59 -1.95 4.64
CA ALA A 96 6.15 -1.81 4.49
C ALA A 96 5.52 -1.16 5.72
N LEU A 97 5.90 -1.58 6.92
CA LEU A 97 5.43 -0.99 8.18
C LEU A 97 5.80 0.49 8.29
N ALA A 98 7.02 0.88 7.87
CA ALA A 98 7.45 2.28 7.88
C ALA A 98 6.60 3.13 6.92
N LEU A 99 6.34 2.65 5.70
CA LEU A 99 5.47 3.36 4.75
C LEU A 99 4.03 3.45 5.24
N ILE A 100 3.50 2.39 5.85
CA ILE A 100 2.18 2.38 6.49
C ILE A 100 2.10 3.40 7.63
N ALA A 101 3.11 3.45 8.49
CA ALA A 101 3.19 4.44 9.56
C ALA A 101 3.18 5.87 9.00
N LEU A 102 3.91 6.12 7.91
CA LEU A 102 3.87 7.42 7.21
C LEU A 102 2.49 7.70 6.62
N ALA A 103 1.78 6.70 6.08
CA ALA A 103 0.41 6.86 5.59
C ALA A 103 -0.56 7.24 6.70
N PHE A 104 -0.45 6.62 7.88
CA PHE A 104 -1.22 7.00 9.06
C PHE A 104 -0.98 8.46 9.45
N VAL A 105 0.29 8.87 9.51
CA VAL A 105 0.66 10.27 9.81
C VAL A 105 0.10 11.22 8.75
N ALA A 106 0.28 10.91 7.46
CA ALA A 106 -0.21 11.74 6.36
C ALA A 106 -1.73 11.94 6.42
N CYS A 107 -2.48 10.89 6.73
CA CYS A 107 -3.94 10.95 6.74
C CYS A 107 -4.48 11.71 7.96
N VAL A 108 -3.83 11.64 9.12
CA VAL A 108 -4.33 12.19 10.40
C VAL A 108 -3.77 13.58 10.72
N ALA A 109 -2.56 13.92 10.27
CA ALA A 109 -1.91 15.19 10.63
C ALA A 109 -2.70 16.42 10.16
N GLY A 110 -3.31 16.37 8.97
CA GLY A 110 -4.20 17.45 8.48
C GLY A 110 -5.43 17.65 9.37
N PRO A 111 -6.29 16.63 9.53
CA PRO A 111 -7.44 16.60 10.43
C PRO A 111 -7.18 17.09 11.87
N ALA A 112 -6.05 16.69 12.46
CA ALA A 112 -5.69 17.04 13.83
C ALA A 112 -5.55 18.56 14.06
N SER A 113 -5.35 19.34 12.99
CA SER A 113 -5.11 20.79 13.05
C SER A 113 -6.34 21.68 12.89
N GLY A 114 -7.54 21.13 12.59
CA GLY A 114 -8.68 21.99 12.25
C GLY A 114 -10.06 21.34 12.21
N GLY A 115 -10.23 20.21 12.90
CA GLY A 115 -11.49 19.47 12.91
C GLY A 115 -11.71 18.69 11.60
N THR A 116 -12.53 17.66 11.70
CA THR A 116 -12.96 16.81 10.58
C THR A 116 -14.43 17.08 10.31
N ALA A 117 -14.88 16.93 9.07
CA ALA A 117 -16.30 16.96 8.69
C ALA A 117 -17.09 15.78 9.33
N GLY A 118 -17.16 15.73 10.66
CA GLY A 118 -17.80 14.68 11.45
C GLY A 118 -17.01 13.36 11.57
N ALA A 119 -15.92 13.18 10.82
CA ALA A 119 -15.18 11.92 10.78
C ALA A 119 -14.25 11.75 12.00
N SER A 120 -14.43 10.68 12.77
CA SER A 120 -13.54 10.36 13.90
C SER A 120 -12.13 9.98 13.42
N THR A 121 -11.10 10.31 14.22
CA THR A 121 -9.73 9.86 13.95
C THR A 121 -9.65 8.34 13.83
N THR A 122 -10.39 7.61 14.66
CA THR A 122 -10.49 6.15 14.61
C THR A 122 -10.99 5.65 13.26
N ALA A 123 -12.00 6.30 12.66
CA ALA A 123 -12.49 5.97 11.32
C ALA A 123 -11.42 6.18 10.23
N ILE A 124 -10.65 7.28 10.32
CA ILE A 124 -9.54 7.56 9.38
C ILE A 124 -8.46 6.47 9.50
N LEU A 125 -8.04 6.14 10.72
CA LEU A 125 -7.04 5.09 10.97
C LEU A 125 -7.53 3.72 10.46
N ARG A 126 -8.78 3.36 10.74
CA ARG A 126 -9.40 2.13 10.23
C ARG A 126 -9.30 2.08 8.71
N ASN A 127 -9.66 3.17 8.04
CA ASN A 127 -9.63 3.23 6.58
C ASN A 127 -8.22 3.09 6.02
N VAL A 128 -7.21 3.71 6.64
CA VAL A 128 -5.79 3.51 6.26
C VAL A 128 -5.43 2.03 6.30
N ALA A 129 -5.79 1.32 7.37
CA ALA A 129 -5.52 -0.10 7.50
C ALA A 129 -6.25 -0.94 6.44
N VAL A 130 -7.56 -0.71 6.25
CA VAL A 130 -8.38 -1.44 5.26
C VAL A 130 -7.86 -1.22 3.85
N TYR A 131 -7.62 0.03 3.44
CA TYR A 131 -7.12 0.30 2.09
C TYR A 131 -5.70 -0.19 1.90
N ALA A 132 -4.83 -0.16 2.92
CA ALA A 132 -3.49 -0.74 2.83
C ALA A 132 -3.55 -2.27 2.60
N VAL A 133 -4.46 -2.98 3.27
CA VAL A 133 -4.71 -4.41 2.99
C VAL A 133 -5.07 -4.62 1.52
N LEU A 134 -6.03 -3.84 1.02
CA LEU A 134 -6.51 -3.95 -0.36
C LEU A 134 -5.43 -3.60 -1.39
N ALA A 135 -4.65 -2.55 -1.15
CA ALA A 135 -3.61 -2.09 -2.07
C ALA A 135 -2.39 -3.03 -2.10
N LEU A 136 -2.09 -3.70 -0.99
CA LEU A 136 -1.00 -4.69 -0.94
C LEU A 136 -1.41 -6.04 -1.56
N ALA A 137 -2.70 -6.35 -1.66
CA ALA A 137 -3.17 -7.64 -2.17
C ALA A 137 -2.66 -7.99 -3.58
N PRO A 138 -2.67 -7.06 -4.57
CA PRO A 138 -2.12 -7.33 -5.91
C PRO A 138 -0.61 -7.64 -5.93
N LEU A 139 0.14 -7.28 -4.88
CA LEU A 139 1.56 -7.62 -4.77
C LEU A 139 1.78 -9.12 -4.54
N PHE A 140 0.81 -9.83 -3.96
CA PHE A 140 0.86 -11.29 -3.78
C PHE A 140 0.84 -12.04 -5.11
N VAL A 141 0.04 -11.56 -6.05
CA VAL A 141 -0.14 -12.17 -7.37
C VAL A 141 0.81 -11.57 -8.42
N ARG A 142 1.78 -10.77 -7.99
CA ARG A 142 2.78 -10.10 -8.85
C ARG A 142 2.16 -9.16 -9.90
N MET A 143 1.07 -8.48 -9.53
CA MET A 143 0.37 -7.52 -10.38
C MET A 143 0.39 -6.11 -9.76
N PRO A 144 1.58 -5.52 -9.52
CA PRO A 144 1.71 -4.24 -8.84
C PRO A 144 1.00 -3.08 -9.55
N THR A 145 0.88 -3.14 -10.88
CA THR A 145 0.15 -2.15 -11.69
C THR A 145 -1.32 -2.03 -11.30
N PHE A 146 -1.90 -3.05 -10.68
CA PHE A 146 -3.29 -3.08 -10.24
C PHE A 146 -3.47 -2.76 -8.74
N ALA A 147 -2.41 -2.32 -8.03
CA ALA A 147 -2.50 -1.97 -6.61
C ALA A 147 -3.54 -0.88 -6.29
N TRP A 148 -3.88 -0.02 -7.26
CA TRP A 148 -4.91 1.00 -7.12
C TRP A 148 -6.33 0.47 -7.28
N LEU A 149 -6.51 -0.63 -8.00
CA LEU A 149 -7.84 -1.09 -8.41
C LEU A 149 -8.70 -1.54 -7.20
N PRO A 150 -8.23 -2.45 -6.31
CA PRO A 150 -9.02 -2.86 -5.15
C PRO A 150 -9.49 -1.72 -4.23
N PRO A 151 -8.61 -0.79 -3.77
CA PRO A 151 -9.07 0.30 -2.90
C PRO A 151 -10.04 1.24 -3.63
N THR A 152 -9.83 1.53 -4.92
CA THR A 152 -10.75 2.38 -5.71
C THR A 152 -12.11 1.74 -5.90
N VAL A 153 -12.17 0.48 -6.33
CA VAL A 153 -13.43 -0.26 -6.53
C VAL A 153 -14.20 -0.35 -5.21
N TYR A 154 -13.51 -0.66 -4.13
CA TYR A 154 -14.13 -0.74 -2.81
C TYR A 154 -14.67 0.61 -2.33
N ALA A 155 -13.90 1.70 -2.48
CA ALA A 155 -14.35 3.04 -2.12
C ALA A 155 -15.60 3.45 -2.92
N LEU A 156 -15.59 3.25 -4.24
CA LEU A 156 -16.73 3.58 -5.11
C LEU A 156 -17.97 2.75 -4.76
N ALA A 157 -17.79 1.44 -4.55
CA ALA A 157 -18.89 0.57 -4.14
C ALA A 157 -19.47 1.00 -2.78
N ALA A 158 -18.62 1.30 -1.80
CA ALA A 158 -19.06 1.74 -0.47
C ALA A 158 -19.79 3.08 -0.51
N ILE A 159 -19.33 4.03 -1.34
CA ILE A 159 -20.01 5.32 -1.54
C ILE A 159 -21.37 5.11 -2.22
N GLN A 160 -21.42 4.25 -3.24
CA GLN A 160 -22.60 4.11 -4.10
C GLN A 160 -23.70 3.23 -3.50
N PHE A 161 -23.32 2.18 -2.78
CA PHE A 161 -24.24 1.15 -2.27
C PHE A 161 -24.16 0.95 -0.76
N GLY A 162 -23.25 1.66 -0.07
CA GLY A 162 -23.11 1.57 1.39
C GLY A 162 -24.10 2.42 2.16
N SER A 163 -25.06 3.06 1.47
CA SER A 163 -26.04 3.95 2.08
C SER A 163 -26.87 3.26 3.16
N GLN A 164 -27.25 4.04 4.16
CA GLN A 164 -27.95 3.54 5.34
C GLN A 164 -29.40 3.15 5.01
N VAL A 165 -29.73 1.88 5.24
CA VAL A 165 -31.11 1.48 5.52
C VAL A 165 -31.28 1.64 7.04
N ASP A 166 -32.24 2.46 7.47
CA ASP A 166 -32.55 2.72 8.88
C ASP A 166 -31.40 3.27 9.74
N GLY A 167 -30.57 4.16 9.18
CA GLY A 167 -29.51 4.83 9.95
C GLY A 167 -28.27 3.96 10.20
N THR A 168 -28.22 2.74 9.67
CA THR A 168 -27.10 1.80 9.86
C THR A 168 -26.30 1.61 8.58
N VAL A 169 -24.98 1.83 8.64
CA VAL A 169 -24.08 1.55 7.51
C VAL A 169 -23.89 0.04 7.41
N ALA A 170 -24.01 -0.51 6.21
CA ALA A 170 -23.72 -1.93 6.00
C ALA A 170 -22.27 -2.24 6.43
N VAL A 171 -22.06 -3.36 7.12
CA VAL A 171 -20.74 -3.71 7.71
C VAL A 171 -19.62 -3.70 6.65
N TRP A 172 -19.91 -4.12 5.43
CA TRP A 172 -18.95 -4.12 4.33
C TRP A 172 -18.60 -2.70 3.86
N ALA A 173 -19.46 -1.69 4.07
CA ALA A 173 -19.25 -0.30 3.67
C ALA A 173 -18.72 0.58 4.82
N MET A 174 -18.15 -0.01 5.87
CA MET A 174 -17.65 0.71 7.04
C MET A 174 -16.71 1.87 6.69
N VAL A 175 -16.02 1.86 5.55
CA VAL A 175 -15.12 2.96 5.16
C VAL A 175 -15.82 4.31 4.92
N VAL A 176 -17.12 4.34 4.66
CA VAL A 176 -17.87 5.61 4.55
C VAL A 176 -18.50 6.04 5.87
N ASP A 177 -18.48 5.18 6.89
CA ASP A 177 -18.96 5.50 8.23
C ASP A 177 -17.99 6.48 8.92
N PRO A 178 -18.44 7.70 9.28
CA PRO A 178 -17.63 8.66 10.00
C PRO A 178 -17.33 8.22 11.45
N SER A 179 -18.14 7.31 12.00
CA SER A 179 -17.88 6.67 13.27
C SER A 179 -16.89 5.52 13.09
N GLY A 180 -16.00 5.36 14.07
CA GLY A 180 -15.02 4.28 14.09
C GLY A 180 -14.97 3.70 15.49
N THR A 181 -15.26 2.40 15.62
CA THR A 181 -15.12 1.70 16.91
C THR A 181 -13.72 1.13 17.06
N SER A 182 -13.24 1.04 18.30
CA SER A 182 -11.94 0.41 18.59
C SER A 182 -11.88 -1.04 18.10
N THR A 183 -13.00 -1.75 18.14
CA THR A 183 -13.12 -3.13 17.63
C THR A 183 -12.90 -3.19 16.11
N GLN A 184 -13.53 -2.30 15.34
CA GLN A 184 -13.32 -2.22 13.89
C GLN A 184 -11.85 -1.90 13.55
N LEU A 185 -11.24 -0.97 14.29
CA LEU A 185 -9.83 -0.64 14.11
C LEU A 185 -8.93 -1.84 14.43
N ALA A 186 -9.18 -2.55 15.53
CA ALA A 186 -8.40 -3.73 15.92
C ALA A 186 -8.46 -4.82 14.83
N VAL A 187 -9.66 -5.13 14.33
CA VAL A 187 -9.84 -6.10 13.23
C VAL A 187 -9.07 -5.68 11.97
N ALA A 188 -9.15 -4.40 11.59
CA ALA A 188 -8.42 -3.88 10.43
C ALA A 188 -6.90 -3.97 10.61
N LEU A 189 -6.38 -3.66 11.81
CA LEU A 189 -4.95 -3.77 12.12
C LEU A 189 -4.46 -5.23 12.16
N THR A 190 -5.30 -6.17 12.61
CA THR A 190 -5.00 -7.60 12.53
C THR A 190 -4.89 -8.06 11.07
N ALA A 191 -5.88 -7.70 10.22
CA ALA A 191 -5.84 -8.00 8.79
C ALA A 191 -4.61 -7.38 8.11
N LEU A 192 -4.25 -6.16 8.47
CA LEU A 192 -3.05 -5.48 7.98
C LEU A 192 -1.77 -6.23 8.37
N SER A 193 -1.67 -6.66 9.63
CA SER A 193 -0.52 -7.39 10.13
C SER A 193 -0.32 -8.73 9.40
N ILE A 194 -1.42 -9.47 9.16
CA ILE A 194 -1.42 -10.69 8.35
C ILE A 194 -0.96 -10.39 6.92
N THR A 195 -1.47 -9.32 6.31
CA THR A 195 -1.13 -8.90 4.96
C THR A 195 0.36 -8.52 4.83
N VAL A 196 0.90 -7.75 5.77
CA VAL A 196 2.32 -7.38 5.79
C VAL A 196 3.21 -8.61 5.97
N ALA A 197 2.84 -9.54 6.86
CA ALA A 197 3.55 -10.80 7.02
C ALA A 197 3.51 -11.63 5.73
N GLY A 198 2.34 -11.75 5.11
CA GLY A 198 2.18 -12.37 3.80
C GLY A 198 3.08 -11.69 2.75
N TYR A 199 3.18 -10.37 2.76
CA TYR A 199 3.93 -9.62 1.74
C TYR A 199 5.42 -9.91 1.87
N ALA A 200 5.92 -9.93 3.10
CA ALA A 200 7.29 -10.33 3.41
C ALA A 200 7.59 -11.78 2.99
N MET A 201 6.58 -12.67 2.97
CA MET A 201 6.72 -14.09 2.62
C MET A 201 6.50 -14.42 1.13
N SER A 202 5.57 -13.74 0.46
CA SER A 202 5.01 -14.06 -0.87
C SER A 202 5.97 -13.89 -2.04
N GLN A 203 7.09 -13.21 -1.84
CA GLN A 203 8.14 -13.04 -2.85
C GLN A 203 8.96 -14.33 -3.07
N ARG A 204 8.32 -15.50 -3.00
CA ARG A 204 8.89 -16.82 -3.27
C ARG A 204 8.60 -17.24 -4.72
N GLU A 205 9.61 -17.88 -5.30
CA GLU A 205 9.49 -18.86 -6.38
C GLU A 205 8.92 -18.40 -7.74
N ALA A 206 9.73 -17.73 -8.55
CA ALA A 206 9.77 -17.98 -10.00
C ALA A 206 10.66 -19.21 -10.24
N LEU A 207 10.10 -20.43 -10.27
CA LEU A 207 10.85 -21.62 -10.70
C LEU A 207 11.75 -21.21 -11.87
N PRO A 208 13.08 -21.44 -11.81
CA PRO A 208 13.93 -21.12 -12.94
C PRO A 208 13.25 -21.79 -14.12
N SER A 209 12.79 -20.99 -15.09
CA SER A 209 12.31 -21.51 -16.34
C SER A 209 13.48 -22.32 -16.83
N ARG A 210 13.35 -23.64 -16.71
CA ARG A 210 14.23 -24.62 -17.29
C ARG A 210 13.98 -24.49 -18.78
N THR A 211 14.38 -23.36 -19.37
CA THR A 211 14.97 -23.28 -20.70
C THR A 211 16.23 -24.13 -20.54
N ARG A 212 16.05 -25.45 -20.49
CA ARG A 212 15.94 -26.27 -21.70
C ARG A 212 17.25 -26.02 -22.41
N GLY A 213 18.31 -26.50 -21.76
CA GLY A 213 19.46 -26.96 -22.50
C GLY A 213 18.92 -27.92 -23.55
N LEU A 214 18.89 -27.45 -24.77
CA LEU A 214 19.27 -28.25 -25.91
C LEU A 214 20.56 -27.63 -26.45
N PRO A 215 21.73 -27.90 -25.85
CA PRO A 215 22.93 -28.00 -26.64
C PRO A 215 22.83 -29.34 -27.39
N SER A 216 22.38 -29.32 -28.63
CA SER A 216 22.49 -30.52 -29.45
C SER A 216 22.70 -30.15 -30.92
N HIS A 217 23.95 -30.34 -31.32
CA HIS A 217 24.44 -30.51 -32.70
C HIS A 217 24.55 -29.23 -33.53
N ALA A 218 25.56 -29.05 -34.37
CA ALA A 218 26.85 -29.70 -34.60
C ALA A 218 27.51 -28.84 -35.69
N ALA A 219 28.81 -28.99 -35.83
CA ALA A 219 29.65 -28.37 -36.83
C ALA A 219 29.11 -28.52 -38.28
N SER A 220 29.30 -27.48 -39.09
CA SER A 220 29.88 -27.66 -40.43
C SER A 220 30.50 -26.35 -40.91
N SER A 221 31.81 -26.29 -40.82
CA SER A 221 32.68 -25.45 -41.63
C SER A 221 32.51 -25.81 -43.12
N PHE A 222 32.23 -24.83 -43.96
CA PHE A 222 32.57 -24.88 -45.39
C PHE A 222 33.20 -23.53 -45.77
N PRO A 223 34.44 -23.51 -46.29
CA PRO A 223 34.88 -22.43 -47.16
C PRO A 223 34.33 -22.69 -48.56
N VAL A 224 33.90 -21.62 -49.24
CA VAL A 224 33.74 -21.57 -50.69
C VAL A 224 34.69 -20.48 -51.18
N ASP A 225 35.36 -20.81 -52.28
CA ASP A 225 36.56 -20.19 -52.86
C ASP A 225 36.53 -18.66 -53.04
#